data_AF-A0A2G0CG42-F1
#
_entry.id   AF-A0A2G0CG42-F1
#
_cell.length_a   1.000
_cell.length_b   1.000
_cell.length_c   1.000
_cell.angle_alpha   90.00
_cell.angle_beta   90.00
_cell.angle_gamma   90.00
#
_symmetry.space_group_name_H-M   'P 1'
#
loop_
_entity.id
_entity.type
_entity.pdbx_description
1 polymer ?
#
loop_
_entity_poly.entity_id
_entity_poly.type
_entity_poly.pdbx_seq_one_letter_code
_entity_poly.pdbx_strand_id
1 'polypeptide(L)' 'MKETGMNTQEHMYYHLIERANNALLASDEPVSAIAYDLGFGHPQSFGTLFKKKVGMPPSRFRQLN' A
#
# COMPACT_ATOMS: atom_id res chain seq x y z
N MET A 1 -5.35 14.74 -27.46
CA MET A 1 -4.02 15.03 -26.89
C MET A 1 -3.90 14.18 -25.64
N LYS A 2 -2.78 13.49 -25.41
CA LYS A 2 -2.60 12.63 -24.23
C LYS A 2 -2.40 13.54 -23.02
N GLU A 3 -3.50 14.10 -22.52
CA GLU A 3 -3.56 14.65 -21.17
C GLU A 3 -3.04 13.56 -20.25
N THR A 4 -1.99 13.87 -19.49
CA THR A 4 -1.28 12.93 -18.63
C THR A 4 -2.30 12.19 -17.76
N GLY A 5 -2.66 10.97 -18.18
CA GLY A 5 -3.86 10.23 -17.76
C GLY A 5 -3.73 9.58 -16.39
N MET A 6 -3.07 10.28 -15.45
CA MET A 6 -2.99 9.86 -14.06
C MET A 6 -4.03 10.67 -13.30
N ASN A 7 -5.20 10.06 -13.06
CA ASN A 7 -6.23 10.65 -12.20
C ASN A 7 -5.63 10.98 -10.83
N THR A 8 -6.09 12.04 -10.17
CA THR A 8 -5.66 12.44 -8.81
C THR A 8 -5.67 11.28 -7.80
N GLN A 9 -6.59 10.33 -7.98
CA GLN A 9 -6.66 9.09 -7.20
C GLN A 9 -5.43 8.18 -7.41
N GLU A 10 -4.90 8.05 -8.63
CA GLU A 10 -3.72 7.22 -8.89
C GLU A 10 -2.48 7.79 -8.17
N HIS A 11 -2.31 9.11 -8.16
CA HIS A 11 -1.24 9.77 -7.40
C HIS A 11 -1.41 9.56 -5.89
N MET A 12 -2.63 9.68 -5.37
CA MET A 12 -2.92 9.39 -3.96
C MET A 12 -2.57 7.94 -3.61
N TYR A 13 -2.99 6.98 -4.44
CA TYR A 13 -2.67 5.57 -4.23
C TYR A 13 -1.18 5.29 -4.34
N TYR A 14 -0.46 5.96 -5.25
CA TYR A 14 0.98 5.81 -5.39
C TYR A 14 1.70 6.20 -4.09
N HIS A 15 1.42 7.39 -3.55
CA HIS A 15 2.01 7.84 -2.28
C HIS A 15 1.60 6.95 -1.10
N LEU A 16 0.36 6.47 -1.07
CA LEU A 16 -0.12 5.56 -0.03
C LEU A 16 0.64 4.23 -0.06
N ILE A 17 0.86 3.67 -1.25
CA ILE A 17 1.62 2.42 -1.43
C ILE A 17 3.10 2.62 -1.12
N GLU A 18 3.70 3.75 -1.49
CA GLU A 18 5.07 4.09 -1.10
C GLU A 18 5.24 4.10 0.43
N ARG A 19 4.33 4.77 1.14
CA ARG A 19 4.33 4.80 2.61
C ARG A 19 4.15 3.41 3.21
N ALA A 20 3.24 2.62 2.64
CA ALA A 20 3.03 1.23 3.05
C ALA A 20 4.30 0.38 2.88
N ASN A 21 4.98 0.50 1.73
CA ASN A 21 6.22 -0.23 1.47
C ASN A 21 7.31 0.14 2.46
N ASN A 22 7.49 1.45 2.71
CA ASN A 22 8.47 1.93 3.67
C ASN A 22 8.16 1.41 5.09
N ALA A 23 6.90 1.51 5.54
CA ALA A 23 6.48 0.98 6.83
C ALA A 23 6.67 -0.54 6.95
N LEU A 24 6.41 -1.30 5.89
CA LEU A 24 6.59 -2.76 5.89
C LEU A 24 8.06 -3.19 5.98
N LEU A 25 8.98 -2.38 5.44
CA LEU A 25 10.43 -2.64 5.44
C LEU A 25 11.15 -2.04 6.66
N ALA A 26 10.69 -0.88 7.12
CA ALA A 26 11.26 -0.18 8.27
C ALA A 26 10.70 -0.67 9.61
N SER A 27 9.56 -1.35 9.61
CA SER A 27 8.90 -1.85 10.82
C SER A 27 8.48 -3.31 10.71
N ASP A 28 8.47 -3.99 11.86
CA ASP A 28 7.88 -5.32 12.03
C ASP A 28 6.40 -5.26 12.44
N GLU A 29 5.76 -4.09 12.36
CA GLU A 29 4.38 -3.90 12.82
C GLU A 29 3.39 -4.79 12.05
N PRO A 30 2.34 -5.33 12.67
CA PRO A 30 1.42 -6.18 11.92
C PRO A 30 0.77 -5.41 10.76
N VAL A 31 0.53 -6.10 9.64
CA VAL A 31 -0.11 -5.52 8.43
C VAL A 31 -1.42 -4.78 8.78
N SER A 32 -2.13 -5.23 9.81
CA SER A 32 -3.30 -4.55 10.34
C SER A 32 -3.00 -3.17 10.92
N ALA A 33 -1.93 -3.02 11.72
CA ALA A 33 -1.52 -1.73 12.28
C ALA A 33 -1.16 -0.74 11.16
N ILE A 34 -0.38 -1.19 10.17
CA ILE A 34 -0.01 -0.38 9.00
C ILE A 34 -1.27 0.04 8.22
N ALA A 35 -2.24 -0.85 8.06
CA ALA A 35 -3.50 -0.51 7.41
C ALA A 35 -4.26 0.58 8.18
N TYR A 36 -4.34 0.48 9.51
CA TYR A 36 -4.99 1.51 10.33
C TYR A 36 -4.26 2.85 10.27
N ASP A 37 -2.92 2.84 10.30
CA ASP A 37 -2.10 4.06 10.19
C ASP A 37 -2.30 4.79 8.85
N LEU A 38 -2.46 4.01 7.77
CA LEU A 38 -2.76 4.54 6.44
C LEU A 38 -4.24 4.96 6.26
N GLY A 39 -5.05 4.87 7.31
CA GLY A 39 -6.45 5.30 7.30
C GLY A 39 -7.45 4.26 6.78
N PHE A 40 -7.04 2.98 6.64
CA PHE A 40 -7.98 1.91 6.30
C PHE A 40 -8.72 1.45 7.55
N GLY A 41 -10.05 1.46 7.50
CA GLY A 41 -10.88 0.88 8.57
C GLY A 41 -10.79 -0.65 8.65
N HIS A 42 -10.34 -1.32 7.58
CA HIS A 42 -10.15 -2.77 7.55
C HIS A 42 -8.85 -3.19 6.86
N PRO A 43 -8.01 -4.03 7.50
CA PRO A 43 -6.77 -4.56 6.93
C PRO A 43 -6.96 -5.37 5.64
N GLN A 44 -8.11 -6.02 5.49
CA GLN A 44 -8.43 -6.87 4.34
C GLN A 44 -8.54 -6.06 3.04
N SER A 45 -9.16 -4.87 3.13
CA SER A 45 -9.26 -3.93 2.02
C SER A 45 -7.87 -3.42 1.61
N PHE A 46 -7.04 -3.06 2.59
CA PHE A 46 -5.66 -2.65 2.36
C PHE A 46 -4.86 -3.75 1.65
N GLY A 47 -4.89 -4.99 2.16
CA GLY A 47 -4.14 -6.10 1.57
C GLY A 47 -4.53 -6.38 0.11
N THR A 48 -5.81 -6.21 -0.23
CA THR A 48 -6.32 -6.38 -1.60
C THR A 48 -5.83 -5.26 -2.52
N LEU A 49 -5.91 -4.00 -2.07
CA LEU A 49 -5.42 -2.84 -2.81
C LEU A 49 -3.90 -2.92 -3.00
N PHE A 50 -3.17 -3.24 -1.93
CA PHE A 50 -1.73 -3.38 -1.94
C PHE A 50 -1.30 -4.46 -2.93
N LYS A 51 -1.92 -5.65 -2.87
CA LYS A 51 -1.66 -6.71 -3.85
C LYS A 51 -1.98 -6.28 -5.29
N LYS A 52 -3.05 -5.50 -5.51
CA LYS A 52 -3.41 -5.00 -6.85
C LYS A 52 -2.39 -3.99 -7.38
N LYS A 53 -1.79 -3.16 -6.52
CA LYS A 53 -0.83 -2.11 -6.91
C LYS A 53 0.62 -2.60 -6.95
N VAL A 54 1.03 -3.43 -5.99
CA VAL A 54 2.40 -3.97 -5.84
C VAL A 54 2.57 -5.32 -6.53
N GLY A 55 1.48 -6.03 -6.80
CA GLY A 55 1.48 -7.37 -7.39
C GLY A 55 1.64 -8.51 -6.38
N MET A 56 1.92 -8.20 -5.11
CA MET A 56 2.06 -9.20 -4.05
C MET A 56 1.44 -8.75 -2.72
N PRO A 57 1.03 -9.67 -1.84
CA PRO A 57 0.49 -9.32 -0.53
C PRO A 57 1.54 -8.61 0.35
N PRO A 58 1.13 -7.69 1.24
CA PRO A 58 2.04 -6.98 2.14
C PRO A 58 2.81 -7.91 3.08
N SER A 59 2.20 -9.03 3.50
CA SER A 59 2.88 -10.06 4.28
C SER A 59 4.04 -10.72 3.54
N ARG A 60 3.91 -10.91 2.22
CA ARG A 60 4.98 -11.46 1.38
C ARG A 60 6.03 -10.41 1.06
N PHE A 61 5.61 -9.16 0.87
CA PHE A 61 6.52 -8.03 0.66
C PHE A 61 7.46 -7.84 1.85
N ARG A 62 6.98 -8.00 3.09
CA ARG A 62 7.83 -8.00 4.28
C ARG A 62 8.93 -9.06 4.26
N GLN A 63 8.64 -10.25 3.75
CA GLN A 63 9.61 -11.35 3.68
C GLN A 63 10.74 -11.12 2.66
N LEU A 64 10.70 -10.01 1.90
CA LEU A 64 11.80 -9.64 0.99
C LEU A 64 12.94 -8.89 1.71
N ASN A 65 12.72 -8.47 2.96
CA ASN A 65 13.75 -7.91 3.83
C ASN A 65 14.43 -9.04 4.62
#